data_AF-A0A0M2HBG0-F1
#
_entry.id   AF-A0A0M2HBG0-F1
#
_cell.length_a   1.000
_cell.length_b   1.000
_cell.length_c   1.000
_cell.angle_alpha   90.00
_cell.angle_beta   90.00
_cell.angle_gamma   90.00
#
_symmetry.space_group_name_H-M   'P 1'
#
loop_
_entity.id
_entity.type
_entity.pdbx_description
1 polymer ?
#
loop_
_entity_poly.entity_id
_entity_poly.type
_entity_poly.pdbx_seq_one_letter_code
_entity_poly.pdbx_strand_id
1 'polypeptide(L)'
;MRTRNIAAAIVLGVIGAVGVALPAYADHNGGAELYDPDIPNGCYAGAIMTGTPPVDIFTSTYTLVEKAGSLHLVCYFRVPAYVPASGEGTTGDWKGEWFAPTSPTVSRNAGTCLPPGVDAASELYRDDETRHVPHAEATIVAYRTSIVMYCSWPLSQLP
;
A
#
# COMPACT_ATOMS: atom_id res chain seq x y z
N MET A 1 -53.93 -27.51 16.50
CA MET A 1 -53.99 -27.31 15.04
C MET A 1 -52.85 -26.40 14.62
N ARG A 2 -51.94 -26.93 13.80
CA ARG A 2 -51.06 -26.28 12.80
C ARG A 2 -50.55 -24.86 13.11
N THR A 3 -49.32 -24.75 13.63
CA THR A 3 -48.09 -24.42 12.86
C THR A 3 -48.15 -23.10 12.10
N ARG A 4 -47.28 -22.15 12.47
CA ARG A 4 -46.31 -21.54 11.56
C ARG A 4 -45.33 -20.63 12.30
N ASN A 5 -44.12 -21.16 12.50
CA ASN A 5 -42.91 -20.41 12.78
C ASN A 5 -42.61 -19.52 11.57
N ILE A 6 -42.50 -18.21 11.76
CA ILE A 6 -41.87 -17.32 10.78
C ILE A 6 -40.54 -16.90 11.39
N ALA A 7 -39.50 -17.66 11.04
CA ALA A 7 -38.13 -17.22 11.22
C ALA A 7 -37.88 -16.05 10.26
N ALA A 8 -37.74 -14.85 10.80
CA ALA A 8 -37.20 -13.72 10.05
C ALA A 8 -35.69 -13.93 9.94
N ALA A 9 -35.25 -14.52 8.83
CA ALA A 9 -33.85 -14.57 8.46
C ALA A 9 -33.40 -13.15 8.12
N ILE A 10 -32.74 -12.48 9.06
CA ILE A 10 -31.94 -11.28 8.77
C ILE A 10 -30.71 -11.77 8.01
N VAL A 11 -30.85 -11.90 6.69
CA VAL A 11 -29.72 -11.97 5.77
C VAL A 11 -29.50 -10.54 5.27
N LEU A 12 -28.87 -9.73 6.11
CA LEU A 12 -28.18 -8.53 5.64
C LEU A 12 -26.70 -8.88 5.72
N GLY A 13 -26.13 -9.04 4.52
CA GLY A 13 -24.81 -9.55 4.30
C GLY A 13 -23.76 -8.81 5.11
N VAL A 14 -22.69 -9.55 5.37
CA VAL A 14 -21.36 -9.02 5.67
C VAL A 14 -20.91 -8.20 4.45
N ILE A 15 -21.54 -7.05 4.23
CA ILE A 15 -20.97 -5.98 3.43
C ILE A 15 -19.95 -5.38 4.38
N GLY A 16 -18.69 -5.62 4.04
CA GLY A 16 -17.54 -5.25 4.83
C GLY A 16 -17.67 -3.82 5.34
N ALA A 17 -17.15 -3.62 6.54
CA ALA A 17 -16.91 -2.31 7.11
C ALA A 17 -16.03 -1.48 6.15
N VAL A 18 -16.64 -0.87 5.14
CA VAL A 18 -16.11 0.30 4.43
C VAL A 18 -16.61 1.49 5.24
N GLY A 19 -16.08 1.57 6.44
CA GLY A 19 -16.37 2.57 7.45
C GLY A 19 -15.07 2.91 8.15
N VAL A 20 -14.06 3.24 7.36
CA VAL A 20 -12.81 3.84 7.82
C VAL A 20 -12.73 5.16 7.09
N ALA A 21 -12.76 6.25 7.85
CA ALA A 21 -12.22 7.52 7.37
C ALA A 21 -10.88 7.19 6.71
N LEU A 22 -10.78 7.42 5.40
CA LEU A 22 -9.53 7.22 4.67
C LEU A 22 -8.52 8.15 5.35
N PRO A 23 -7.48 7.63 6.04
CA PRO A 23 -6.30 8.44 6.27
C PRO A 23 -5.91 8.98 4.89
N ALA A 24 -5.55 10.26 4.82
CA ALA A 24 -4.95 10.82 3.62
C ALA A 24 -3.59 10.13 3.44
N TYR A 25 -3.61 8.88 2.96
CA TYR A 25 -2.41 8.09 2.68
C TYR A 25 -1.64 8.81 1.58
N ALA A 26 -0.31 8.81 1.68
CA ALA A 26 0.61 9.22 0.61
C ALA A 26 0.02 8.79 -0.73
N ASP A 27 -0.54 9.73 -1.46
CA ASP A 27 -1.20 9.40 -2.71
C ASP A 27 -0.15 9.18 -3.80
N HIS A 28 1.15 9.19 -3.45
CA HIS A 28 2.25 9.23 -4.39
C HIS A 28 3.33 8.14 -4.21
N ASN A 29 3.58 7.68 -2.98
CA ASN A 29 4.77 6.88 -2.68
C ASN A 29 4.45 5.47 -2.17
N GLY A 30 5.48 4.64 -2.01
CA GLY A 30 5.44 3.38 -1.29
C GLY A 30 6.32 3.45 -0.05
N GLY A 31 6.11 2.53 0.87
CA GLY A 31 6.89 2.49 2.11
C GLY A 31 6.26 1.60 3.15
N ALA A 32 6.62 1.86 4.40
CA ALA A 32 5.97 1.26 5.56
C ALA A 32 5.68 2.34 6.60
N GLU A 33 4.41 2.46 6.93
CA GLU A 33 3.96 3.23 8.08
C GLU A 33 4.21 2.39 9.31
N LEU A 34 5.38 2.59 9.89
CA LEU A 34 5.79 2.00 11.15
C LEU A 34 5.86 3.13 12.17
N TYR A 35 5.36 2.89 13.37
CA TYR A 35 5.50 3.77 14.54
C TYR A 35 4.57 5.00 14.58
N ASP A 36 3.60 5.12 13.68
CA ASP A 36 2.46 6.02 13.90
C ASP A 36 1.40 5.30 14.77
N PRO A 37 1.05 5.81 15.96
CA PRO A 37 0.05 5.18 16.83
C PRO A 37 -1.39 5.33 16.31
N ASP A 38 -1.63 6.27 15.42
CA ASP A 38 -2.94 6.58 14.83
C ASP A 38 -3.20 5.77 13.54
N ILE A 39 -2.15 5.18 12.94
CA ILE A 39 -2.23 4.44 11.67
C ILE A 39 -1.82 2.97 11.88
N PRO A 40 -2.60 1.98 11.40
CA PRO A 40 -2.22 0.58 11.54
C PRO A 40 -0.86 0.28 10.89
N ASN A 41 0.06 -0.28 11.67
CA ASN A 41 1.38 -0.70 11.19
C ASN A 41 1.26 -1.54 9.91
N GLY A 42 1.83 -1.06 8.82
CA GLY A 42 1.68 -1.71 7.53
C GLY A 42 2.54 -1.12 6.43
N CYS A 43 2.74 -1.93 5.40
CA CYS A 43 3.28 -1.49 4.12
C CYS A 43 2.18 -0.93 3.23
N TYR A 44 2.54 0.05 2.41
CA TYR A 44 1.68 0.62 1.38
C TYR A 44 2.44 0.79 0.07
N ALA A 45 1.70 0.77 -1.04
CA ALA A 45 2.20 1.20 -2.34
C ALA A 45 1.15 2.07 -3.00
N GLY A 46 1.52 3.32 -3.28
CA GLY A 46 0.63 4.37 -3.75
C GLY A 46 0.11 4.16 -5.19
N ALA A 47 -1.03 4.78 -5.45
CA ALA A 47 -1.77 4.70 -6.70
C ALA A 47 -1.04 5.32 -7.91
N ILE A 48 0.04 6.09 -7.75
CA ILE A 48 0.84 6.59 -8.89
C ILE A 48 2.02 5.66 -9.27
N MET A 49 2.35 4.68 -8.45
CA MET A 49 3.52 3.83 -8.71
C MET A 49 3.28 2.94 -9.94
N THR A 50 4.20 2.92 -10.88
CA THR A 50 4.11 2.01 -12.04
C THR A 50 4.14 0.56 -11.56
N GLY A 51 3.27 -0.27 -12.13
CA GLY A 51 3.15 -1.69 -11.78
C GLY A 51 2.12 -1.99 -10.69
N THR A 52 1.50 -0.97 -10.08
CA THR A 52 0.39 -1.12 -9.11
C THR A 52 -0.97 -0.76 -9.73
N PRO A 53 -2.09 -1.21 -9.13
CA PRO A 53 -3.44 -0.78 -9.49
C PRO A 53 -3.63 0.76 -9.43
N PRO A 54 -4.76 1.31 -9.94
CA PRO A 54 -5.07 2.75 -9.86
C PRO A 54 -5.52 3.18 -8.45
N VAL A 55 -5.24 2.39 -7.42
CA VAL A 55 -5.61 2.64 -6.03
C VAL A 55 -4.44 2.29 -5.13
N ASP A 56 -4.39 2.91 -3.95
CA ASP A 56 -3.42 2.54 -2.93
C ASP A 56 -3.68 1.12 -2.44
N ILE A 57 -2.61 0.35 -2.29
CA ILE A 57 -2.69 -1.00 -1.76
C ILE A 57 -1.92 -1.08 -0.45
N PHE A 58 -2.51 -1.77 0.53
CA PHE A 58 -1.99 -1.88 1.89
C PHE A 58 -1.80 -3.35 2.27
N THR A 59 -0.81 -3.64 3.10
CA THR A 59 -0.56 -4.98 3.63
C THR A 59 0.13 -4.92 4.98
N SER A 60 -0.27 -5.80 5.90
CA SER A 60 0.49 -6.09 7.12
C SER A 60 1.54 -7.18 6.92
N THR A 61 1.62 -7.78 5.73
CA THR A 61 2.60 -8.82 5.40
C THR A 61 3.83 -8.18 4.78
N TYR A 62 4.85 -7.95 5.60
CA TYR A 62 6.12 -7.39 5.17
C TYR A 62 7.31 -7.94 5.94
N THR A 63 8.51 -7.69 5.45
CA THR A 63 9.77 -7.98 6.12
C THR A 63 10.64 -6.73 6.06
N LEU A 64 11.18 -6.35 7.21
CA LEU A 64 12.19 -5.32 7.34
C LEU A 64 13.47 -5.99 7.85
N VAL A 65 14.59 -5.80 7.15
CA VAL A 65 15.85 -6.45 7.52
C VAL A 65 17.04 -5.53 7.26
N GLU A 66 17.89 -5.38 8.26
CA GLU A 66 19.20 -4.76 8.09
C GLU A 66 20.21 -5.80 7.61
N LYS A 67 20.81 -5.54 6.45
CA LYS A 67 21.81 -6.45 5.88
C LYS A 67 22.74 -5.71 4.94
N ALA A 68 24.04 -6.01 5.08
CA ALA A 68 25.10 -5.47 4.22
C ALA A 68 25.13 -3.93 4.14
N GLY A 69 24.90 -3.27 5.28
CA GLY A 69 24.96 -1.80 5.36
C GLY A 69 23.71 -1.08 4.85
N SER A 70 22.61 -1.81 4.59
CA SER A 70 21.34 -1.24 4.16
C SER A 70 20.17 -1.78 4.98
N LEU A 71 19.13 -0.98 5.10
CA LEU A 71 17.81 -1.39 5.54
C LEU A 71 16.98 -1.80 4.31
N HIS A 72 16.46 -3.02 4.31
CA HIS A 72 15.66 -3.57 3.23
C HIS A 72 14.21 -3.75 3.68
N LEU A 73 13.28 -3.30 2.85
CA LEU A 73 11.85 -3.51 3.03
C LEU A 73 11.31 -4.38 1.88
N VAL A 74 10.60 -5.45 2.21
CA VAL A 74 9.85 -6.28 1.27
C VAL A 74 8.39 -6.32 1.71
N CYS A 75 7.48 -5.82 0.90
CA CYS A 75 6.04 -5.84 1.16
C CYS A 75 5.36 -6.83 0.21
N TYR A 76 4.40 -7.62 0.73
CA TYR A 76 3.61 -8.56 -0.07
C TYR A 76 2.14 -8.17 -0.05
N PHE A 77 1.60 -7.78 -1.21
CA PHE A 77 0.21 -7.40 -1.38
C PHE A 77 -0.54 -8.51 -2.08
N ARG A 78 -1.71 -8.89 -1.57
CA ARG A 78 -2.67 -9.71 -2.31
C ARG A 78 -3.60 -8.80 -3.09
N VAL A 79 -3.63 -8.95 -4.40
CA VAL A 79 -4.44 -8.12 -5.29
C VAL A 79 -5.37 -8.98 -6.14
N PRO A 80 -6.58 -8.50 -6.48
CA PRO A 80 -7.45 -9.21 -7.43
C PRO A 80 -6.80 -9.27 -8.81
N ALA A 81 -7.38 -10.01 -9.75
CA ALA A 81 -6.90 -10.05 -11.14
C ALA A 81 -7.32 -8.82 -11.96
N TYR A 82 -8.29 -8.05 -11.45
CA TYR A 82 -8.83 -6.85 -12.06
C TYR A 82 -9.13 -5.83 -10.98
N VAL A 83 -8.77 -4.57 -11.23
CA VAL A 83 -9.17 -3.42 -10.43
C VAL A 83 -9.74 -2.38 -11.40
N PRO A 84 -10.99 -1.93 -11.19
CA PRO A 84 -11.57 -0.89 -12.04
C PRO A 84 -10.80 0.42 -11.91
N ALA A 85 -10.98 1.32 -12.87
CA ALA A 85 -10.47 2.69 -12.75
C ALA A 85 -10.97 3.34 -11.46
N SER A 86 -10.13 4.15 -10.83
CA SER A 86 -10.42 4.81 -9.55
C SER A 86 -11.46 5.94 -9.64
N GLY A 87 -11.72 6.43 -10.86
CA GLY A 87 -12.73 7.45 -11.18
C GLY A 87 -12.11 8.84 -11.37
N GLU A 88 -12.82 9.70 -12.12
CA GLU A 88 -12.33 11.03 -12.49
C GLU A 88 -11.95 11.87 -11.26
N GLY A 89 -10.74 12.44 -11.28
CA GLY A 89 -10.25 13.33 -10.23
C GLY A 89 -9.72 12.63 -8.97
N THR A 90 -9.55 11.30 -9.03
CA THR A 90 -8.88 10.54 -7.97
C THR A 90 -7.41 10.30 -8.29
N THR A 91 -6.62 10.03 -7.25
CA THR A 91 -5.23 9.62 -7.40
C THR A 91 -5.16 8.31 -8.19
N GLY A 92 -4.32 8.27 -9.23
CA GLY A 92 -4.16 7.10 -10.09
C GLY A 92 -5.15 7.01 -11.26
N ASP A 93 -6.06 7.98 -11.43
CA ASP A 93 -7.05 8.01 -12.53
C ASP A 93 -6.41 7.85 -13.92
N TRP A 94 -5.24 8.45 -14.12
CA TRP A 94 -4.46 8.36 -15.37
C TRP A 94 -4.05 6.93 -15.75
N LYS A 95 -4.05 5.98 -14.83
CA LYS A 95 -3.74 4.56 -15.11
C LYS A 95 -4.91 3.81 -15.75
N GLY A 96 -6.14 4.32 -15.61
CA GLY A 96 -7.34 3.61 -16.04
C GLY A 96 -7.56 2.30 -15.30
N GLU A 97 -8.17 1.33 -15.97
CA GLU A 97 -8.37 -0.01 -15.43
C GLU A 97 -7.05 -0.77 -15.32
N TRP A 98 -6.91 -1.58 -14.27
CA TRP A 98 -5.75 -2.45 -14.09
C TRP A 98 -6.14 -3.92 -14.25
N PHE A 99 -5.29 -4.65 -14.97
CA PHE A 99 -5.38 -6.09 -15.16
C PHE A 99 -4.08 -6.74 -14.70
N ALA A 100 -4.20 -7.79 -13.90
CA ALA A 100 -3.04 -8.52 -13.44
C ALA A 100 -2.31 -9.15 -14.63
N PRO A 101 -0.96 -9.11 -14.63
CA PRO A 101 -0.21 -9.60 -15.77
C PRO A 101 -0.30 -11.14 -15.83
N THR A 102 -0.23 -11.69 -17.04
CA THR A 102 -0.23 -13.15 -17.27
C THR A 102 1.11 -13.80 -16.94
N SER A 103 2.19 -13.01 -16.87
CA SER A 103 3.54 -13.38 -16.48
C SER A 103 4.12 -12.31 -15.54
N PRO A 104 5.09 -12.61 -14.66
CA PRO A 104 5.66 -11.61 -13.76
C PRO A 104 6.21 -10.40 -14.53
N THR A 105 5.85 -9.20 -14.09
CA THR A 105 6.39 -7.93 -14.62
C THR A 105 7.18 -7.21 -13.54
N VAL A 106 8.16 -6.40 -13.94
CA VAL A 106 8.97 -5.59 -13.05
C VAL A 106 8.84 -4.12 -13.45
N SER A 107 8.61 -3.25 -12.48
CA SER A 107 8.56 -1.81 -12.64
C SER A 107 9.43 -1.15 -11.58
N ARG A 108 10.14 -0.08 -11.94
CA ARG A 108 11.02 0.66 -11.05
C ARG A 108 10.51 2.09 -10.94
N ASN A 109 10.34 2.55 -9.72
CA ASN A 109 9.81 3.87 -9.41
C ASN A 109 10.86 4.63 -8.60
N ALA A 110 11.70 5.38 -9.29
CA ALA A 110 12.81 6.11 -8.68
C ALA A 110 12.30 7.19 -7.71
N GLY A 111 12.88 7.23 -6.50
CA GLY A 111 12.56 8.27 -5.51
C GLY A 111 11.16 8.18 -4.92
N THR A 112 10.48 7.04 -5.03
CA THR A 112 9.10 6.87 -4.55
C THR A 112 8.98 6.00 -3.31
N CYS A 113 10.10 5.53 -2.74
CA CYS A 113 10.04 4.75 -1.51
C CYS A 113 10.50 5.53 -0.29
N LEU A 114 9.59 5.71 0.65
CA LEU A 114 9.79 6.38 1.93
C LEU A 114 10.33 5.39 2.97
N PRO A 115 11.36 5.78 3.75
CA PRO A 115 11.89 4.93 4.82
C PRO A 115 10.87 4.79 5.96
N PRO A 116 10.96 3.72 6.78
CA PRO A 116 10.05 3.55 7.90
C PRO A 116 10.08 4.71 8.90
N GLY A 117 8.91 5.12 9.38
CA GLY A 117 8.76 6.23 10.34
C GLY A 117 8.57 7.61 9.70
N VAL A 118 8.63 7.70 8.37
CA VAL A 118 8.18 8.89 7.63
C VAL A 118 6.67 8.84 7.48
N ASP A 119 6.00 9.96 7.79
CA ASP A 119 4.59 10.14 7.53
C ASP A 119 4.35 10.15 6.02
N ALA A 120 3.45 9.28 5.58
CA ALA A 120 3.18 9.07 4.18
C ALA A 120 2.58 10.35 3.56
N ALA A 121 1.65 11.00 4.25
CA ALA A 121 0.89 12.14 3.72
C ALA A 121 1.76 13.38 3.50
N SER A 122 2.61 13.71 4.48
CA SER A 122 3.46 14.90 4.47
C SER A 122 4.84 14.65 3.86
N GLU A 123 5.25 13.38 3.73
CA GLU A 123 6.61 12.98 3.35
C GLU A 123 7.68 13.53 4.30
N LEU A 124 7.36 13.63 5.60
CA LEU A 124 8.23 14.16 6.64
C LEU A 124 8.36 13.21 7.83
N TYR A 125 9.47 13.32 8.54
CA TYR A 125 9.58 12.71 9.86
C TYR A 125 8.79 13.55 10.87
N ARG A 126 7.79 12.93 11.51
CA ARG A 126 6.88 13.63 12.43
C ARG A 126 7.59 14.18 13.67
N ASP A 127 8.72 13.59 14.07
CA ASP A 127 9.55 14.06 15.18
C ASP A 127 10.49 15.21 14.79
N ASP A 128 10.77 15.38 13.50
CA ASP A 128 11.68 16.39 12.96
C ASP A 128 11.38 16.67 11.48
N GLU A 129 10.47 17.62 11.23
CA GLU A 129 10.06 18.03 9.88
C GLU A 129 11.20 18.66 9.06
N THR A 130 12.34 19.00 9.68
CA THR A 130 13.51 19.56 8.98
C THR A 130 14.50 18.49 8.54
N ARG A 131 14.34 17.26 9.02
CA ARG A 131 15.21 16.14 8.70
C ARG A 131 15.06 15.75 7.24
N HIS A 132 16.19 15.55 6.57
CA HIS A 132 16.18 15.04 5.21
C HIS A 132 15.57 13.63 5.15
N VAL A 133 14.62 13.42 4.23
CA VAL A 133 14.02 12.12 3.95
C VAL A 133 14.76 11.46 2.77
N PRO A 134 15.50 10.36 3.01
CA PRO A 134 16.20 9.65 1.95
C PRO A 134 15.22 8.80 1.13
N HIS A 135 14.71 9.34 0.03
CA HIS A 135 13.89 8.57 -0.90
C HIS A 135 14.70 7.48 -1.61
N ALA A 136 14.17 6.25 -1.67
CA ALA A 136 14.74 5.15 -2.44
C ALA A 136 13.93 4.83 -3.70
N GLU A 137 14.53 4.04 -4.60
CA GLU A 137 13.78 3.39 -5.68
C GLU A 137 12.90 2.29 -5.11
N ALA A 138 11.61 2.29 -5.46
CA ALA A 138 10.74 1.15 -5.25
C ALA A 138 10.75 0.23 -6.47
N THR A 139 11.10 -1.04 -6.27
CA THR A 139 10.94 -2.08 -7.27
C THR A 139 9.63 -2.82 -7.03
N ILE A 140 8.73 -2.77 -8.01
CA ILE A 140 7.44 -3.46 -8.01
C ILE A 140 7.53 -4.69 -8.90
N VAL A 141 7.22 -5.85 -8.34
CA VAL A 141 7.06 -7.11 -9.09
C VAL A 141 5.60 -7.54 -9.03
N ALA A 142 4.90 -7.44 -10.16
CA ALA A 142 3.50 -7.81 -10.24
C ALA A 142 3.33 -9.23 -10.78
N TYR A 143 2.60 -10.05 -10.04
CA TYR A 143 2.15 -11.39 -10.40
C TYR A 143 0.63 -11.38 -10.60
N ARG A 144 0.08 -12.51 -11.03
CA ARG A 144 -1.36 -12.64 -11.32
C ARG A 144 -2.30 -12.34 -10.14
N THR A 145 -1.84 -12.58 -8.90
CA THR A 145 -2.67 -12.43 -7.68
C THR A 145 -1.95 -11.73 -6.54
N SER A 146 -0.74 -11.24 -6.80
CA SER A 146 0.09 -10.61 -5.78
C SER A 146 1.03 -9.59 -6.38
N ILE A 147 1.38 -8.59 -5.58
CA ILE A 147 2.43 -7.63 -5.89
C ILE A 147 3.47 -7.70 -4.78
N VAL A 148 4.74 -7.65 -5.15
CA VAL A 148 5.85 -7.51 -4.22
C VAL A 148 6.48 -6.14 -4.45
N MET A 149 6.60 -5.35 -3.39
CA MET A 149 7.40 -4.13 -3.41
C MET A 149 8.70 -4.37 -2.65
N TYR A 150 9.80 -3.89 -3.21
CA TYR A 150 11.10 -3.91 -2.57
C TYR A 150 11.70 -2.51 -2.55
N CYS A 151 12.22 -2.11 -1.39
CA CYS A 151 12.96 -0.88 -1.18
C CYS A 151 14.22 -1.15 -0.37
N SER A 152 15.25 -0.34 -0.60
CA SER A 152 16.51 -0.44 0.13
C SER A 152 17.13 0.93 0.32
N TRP A 153 17.48 1.25 1.57
CA TRP A 153 18.17 2.47 1.95
C TRP A 153 19.53 2.14 2.56
N PRO A 154 20.62 2.83 2.19
CA PRO A 154 21.86 2.77 2.94
C PRO A 154 21.63 3.18 4.39
N LEU A 155 22.14 2.42 5.36
CA LEU A 155 22.01 2.76 6.79
C LEU A 155 22.67 4.10 7.12
N SER A 156 23.70 4.51 6.37
CA SER A 156 24.34 5.82 6.54
C SER A 156 23.46 7.01 6.18
N GLN A 157 22.31 6.78 5.54
CA GLN A 157 21.34 7.81 5.18
C GLN A 157 20.13 7.81 6.11
N LEU A 158 20.00 6.79 6.96
CA LEU A 158 18.91 6.65 7.92
C LEU A 158 19.34 7.20 9.29
N PRO A 159 18.38 7.69 10.11
CA PRO A 159 18.64 8.18 11.46
C PRO A 159 19.10 7.09 12.44
#